data_AF-A0AAE9MIT0-F1
#
_entry.id   AF-A0AAE9MIT0-F1
#
_cell.length_a   1.000
_cell.length_b   1.000
_cell.length_c   1.000
_cell.angle_alpha   90.00
_cell.angle_beta   90.00
_cell.angle_gamma   90.00
#
_symmetry.space_group_name_H-M   'P 1'
#
loop_
_entity.id
_entity.type
_entity.pdbx_description
1 polymer ?
#
loop_
_entity_poly.entity_id
_entity_poly.type
_entity_poly.pdbx_seq_one_letter_code
_entity_poly.pdbx_strand_id
1 'polypeptide(L)'
;MFPPRTTLLLLTLLLGGCASPAHQQLGQTLSGLEGELERLEEELAAMNGLHYQQAIDAPAALRRYLSAPAPTAEGLVPEQIQLLDGPLLRYRYRLPTGMARLPLDNPCLRYEFELRHLGRLGQLDLVWQADDHQGRHRLYQADCRFSAMGPGLQ
;
A
#
# COMPACT_ATOMS: atom_id res chain seq x y z
N MET A 1 -5.44 61.28 -2.43
CA MET A 1 -4.01 61.17 -2.07
C MET A 1 -3.91 61.02 -0.56
N PHE A 2 -3.21 59.96 -0.13
CA PHE A 2 -2.72 59.57 1.22
C PHE A 2 -2.08 60.74 2.04
N PRO A 3 -1.71 60.61 3.35
CA PRO A 3 -2.26 59.84 4.51
C PRO A 3 -1.98 60.52 5.91
N PRO A 4 -1.64 59.84 7.05
CA PRO A 4 -2.44 59.84 8.29
C PRO A 4 -1.68 60.28 9.58
N ARG A 5 -2.35 60.44 10.72
CA ARG A 5 -1.71 60.59 12.05
C ARG A 5 -2.52 59.91 13.16
N THR A 6 -2.58 58.59 13.09
CA THR A 6 -3.23 57.68 14.04
C THR A 6 -2.33 57.30 15.23
N THR A 7 -1.21 58.00 15.44
CA THR A 7 -0.10 57.50 16.26
C THR A 7 0.06 58.15 17.64
N LEU A 8 -0.86 59.01 18.07
CA LEU A 8 -0.62 59.82 19.28
C LEU A 8 -1.58 59.58 20.46
N LEU A 9 -2.59 58.71 20.32
CA LEU A 9 -3.58 58.46 21.37
C LEU A 9 -3.39 57.14 22.15
N LEU A 10 -2.39 56.33 21.79
CA LEU A 10 -2.07 55.06 22.47
C LEU A 10 -1.20 55.22 23.74
N LEU A 11 -0.76 56.44 24.06
CA LEU A 11 0.16 56.70 25.19
C LEU A 11 -0.54 57.10 26.50
N THR A 12 -1.87 57.26 26.51
CA THR A 12 -2.59 57.80 27.67
C THR A 12 -3.58 56.84 28.32
N LEU A 13 -3.70 55.59 27.85
CA LEU A 13 -4.53 54.59 28.49
C LEU A 13 -3.68 53.51 29.19
N LEU A 14 -3.36 53.84 30.46
CA LEU A 14 -3.41 52.92 31.61
C LEU A 14 -2.23 51.91 31.71
N LEU A 15 -1.18 52.01 32.54
CA LEU A 15 -0.90 52.73 33.79
C LEU A 15 -1.95 52.68 34.92
N GLY A 16 -2.97 51.82 34.80
CA GLY A 16 -3.82 51.43 35.93
C GLY A 16 -3.62 49.95 36.24
N GLY A 17 -2.85 49.63 37.29
CA GLY A 17 -2.68 48.26 37.74
C GLY A 17 -3.97 47.68 38.34
N CYS A 18 -4.10 46.35 38.34
CA CYS A 18 -4.63 45.53 39.44
C CYS A 18 -4.43 44.04 39.14
N ALA A 19 -4.12 43.28 40.19
CA ALA A 19 -3.66 41.90 40.20
C ALA A 19 -4.59 40.88 39.50
N SER A 20 -4.01 39.91 38.80
CA SER A 20 -4.63 38.58 38.58
C SER A 20 -3.59 37.53 38.15
N PRO A 21 -3.28 36.51 38.97
CA PRO A 21 -2.36 35.43 38.61
C PRO A 21 -3.14 34.30 37.90
N ALA A 22 -3.84 34.62 36.81
CA ALA A 22 -4.69 33.65 36.10
C ALA A 22 -4.27 33.39 34.64
N HIS A 23 -3.28 34.11 34.11
CA HIS A 23 -2.89 34.01 32.69
C HIS A 23 -1.68 33.09 32.42
N GLN A 24 -0.85 32.77 33.42
CA GLN A 24 0.27 31.84 33.20
C GLN A 24 -0.16 30.38 33.11
N GLN A 25 -1.33 30.02 33.64
CA GLN A 25 -1.82 28.64 33.64
C GLN A 25 -2.48 28.25 32.30
N LEU A 26 -3.13 29.21 31.62
CA LEU A 26 -3.71 28.99 30.28
C LEU A 26 -2.65 28.89 29.18
N GLY A 27 -1.55 29.64 29.30
CA GLY A 27 -0.43 29.57 28.36
C GLY A 27 0.27 28.21 28.38
N GLN A 28 0.44 27.61 29.56
CA GLN A 28 1.06 26.28 29.69
C GLN A 28 0.16 25.14 29.19
N THR A 29 -1.16 25.25 29.38
CA THR A 29 -2.10 24.24 28.85
C THR A 29 -2.24 24.31 27.33
N LEU A 30 -2.17 25.51 26.73
CA LEU A 30 -2.24 25.68 25.28
C LEU A 30 -0.94 25.22 24.59
N SER A 31 0.23 25.52 25.16
CA SER A 31 1.51 25.00 24.64
C SER A 31 1.63 23.48 24.76
N GLY A 32 1.00 22.88 25.78
CA GLY A 32 0.93 21.43 25.92
C GLY A 32 0.09 20.76 24.84
N LEU A 33 -1.02 21.38 24.45
CA LEU A 33 -1.93 20.88 23.41
C LEU A 33 -1.35 21.03 21.99
N GLU A 34 -0.63 22.10 21.70
CA GLU A 34 0.07 22.27 20.42
C GLU A 34 1.20 21.24 20.25
N GLY A 35 1.94 20.94 21.33
CA GLY A 35 2.97 19.89 21.31
C GLY A 35 2.39 18.47 21.16
N GLU A 36 1.20 18.21 21.70
CA GLU A 36 0.49 16.94 21.44
C GLU A 36 -0.02 16.85 20.00
N LEU A 37 -0.47 17.95 19.41
CA LEU A 37 -0.88 18.02 18.00
C LEU A 37 0.30 17.78 17.05
N GLU A 38 1.44 18.43 17.26
CA GLU A 38 2.64 18.19 16.45
C GLU A 38 3.12 16.74 16.59
N ARG A 39 3.08 16.18 17.80
CA ARG A 39 3.44 14.78 18.04
C ARG A 39 2.47 13.81 17.37
N LEU A 40 1.17 14.09 17.41
CA LEU A 40 0.15 13.29 16.73
C LEU A 40 0.28 13.41 15.21
N GLU A 41 0.61 14.58 14.66
CA GLU A 41 0.88 14.77 13.24
C GLU A 41 2.14 14.03 12.80
N GLU A 42 3.20 14.05 13.61
CA GLU A 42 4.44 13.33 13.32
C GLU A 42 4.26 11.81 13.43
N GLU A 43 3.44 11.34 14.37
CA GLU A 43 3.06 9.93 14.51
C GLU A 43 2.13 9.48 13.36
N LEU A 44 1.21 10.33 12.91
CA LEU A 44 0.40 10.09 11.70
C LEU A 44 1.25 10.13 10.43
N ALA A 45 2.24 11.00 10.33
CA ALA A 45 3.18 11.07 9.21
C ALA A 45 4.10 9.86 9.19
N ALA A 46 4.53 9.34 10.35
CA ALA A 46 5.28 8.09 10.46
C ALA A 46 4.42 6.88 10.08
N MET A 47 3.17 6.81 10.55
CA MET A 47 2.22 5.75 10.18
C MET A 47 1.85 5.81 8.70
N ASN A 48 1.55 6.99 8.15
CA ASN A 48 1.24 7.17 6.74
C ASN A 48 2.48 6.93 5.87
N GLY A 49 3.67 7.39 6.28
CA GLY A 49 4.93 7.15 5.59
C GLY A 49 5.27 5.66 5.47
N LEU A 50 5.05 4.89 6.53
CA LEU A 50 5.17 3.42 6.52
C LEU A 50 4.17 2.77 5.56
N HIS A 51 2.93 3.25 5.50
CA HIS A 51 1.92 2.75 4.56
C HIS A 51 2.24 3.10 3.10
N TYR A 52 2.81 4.28 2.83
CA TYR A 52 3.24 4.66 1.48
C TYR A 52 4.48 3.88 1.03
N GLN A 53 5.42 3.58 1.93
CA GLN A 53 6.58 2.75 1.58
C GLN A 53 6.22 1.29 1.30
N GLN A 54 5.19 0.75 1.97
CA GLN A 54 4.61 -0.56 1.65
C GLN A 54 3.89 -0.60 0.30
N ALA A 55 3.52 0.55 -0.28
CA ALA A 55 2.85 0.62 -1.57
C ALA A 55 3.80 0.53 -2.77
N ILE A 56 5.12 0.63 -2.55
CA ILE A 56 6.12 0.69 -3.63
C ILE A 56 6.83 -0.65 -3.83
N ASP A 57 7.04 -1.43 -2.76
CA ASP A 57 7.60 -2.78 -2.85
C ASP A 57 6.50 -3.84 -2.76
N ALA A 58 6.59 -4.89 -3.56
CA ALA A 58 5.77 -6.07 -3.29
C ALA A 58 6.03 -6.57 -1.85
N PRO A 59 4.97 -6.98 -1.12
CA PRO A 59 5.08 -7.37 0.27
C PRO A 59 6.21 -8.38 0.48
N ALA A 60 6.99 -8.23 1.55
CA ALA A 60 8.11 -9.13 1.84
C ALA A 60 7.69 -10.61 1.92
N ALA A 61 6.41 -10.88 2.24
CA ALA A 61 5.84 -12.22 2.18
C ALA A 61 5.78 -12.78 0.75
N LEU A 62 5.35 -11.97 -0.23
CA LEU A 62 5.31 -12.36 -1.64
C LEU A 62 6.72 -12.62 -2.17
N ARG A 63 7.68 -11.72 -1.92
CA ARG A 63 9.08 -11.93 -2.35
C ARG A 63 9.69 -13.23 -1.82
N ARG A 64 9.45 -13.55 -0.54
CA ARG A 64 9.89 -14.81 0.07
C ARG A 64 9.22 -16.02 -0.58
N TYR A 65 7.92 -15.95 -0.82
CA TYR A 65 7.19 -17.03 -1.50
C TYR A 65 7.74 -17.28 -2.92
N LEU A 66 7.97 -16.22 -3.70
CA LEU A 66 8.47 -16.32 -5.08
C LEU A 66 9.92 -16.85 -5.17
N SER A 67 10.69 -16.80 -4.08
CA SER A 67 12.06 -17.32 -4.05
C SER A 67 12.14 -18.85 -3.99
N ALA A 68 11.04 -19.51 -3.63
CA ALA A 68 10.93 -20.95 -3.52
C ALA A 68 9.66 -21.44 -4.23
N PRO A 69 9.64 -21.41 -5.58
CA PRO A 69 8.45 -21.80 -6.34
C PRO A 69 8.09 -23.26 -6.08
N ALA A 70 6.86 -23.48 -5.64
CA ALA A 70 6.28 -24.81 -5.51
C ALA A 70 5.69 -25.28 -6.85
N PRO A 71 5.74 -26.59 -7.13
CA PRO A 71 5.04 -27.15 -8.29
C PRO A 71 3.52 -27.00 -8.15
N THR A 72 2.82 -26.81 -9.28
CA THR A 72 1.35 -26.89 -9.32
C THR A 72 0.88 -28.32 -9.02
N ALA A 73 -0.44 -28.53 -8.89
CA ALA A 73 -1.03 -29.86 -8.72
C ALA A 73 -0.66 -30.83 -9.86
N GLU A 74 -0.38 -30.31 -11.07
CA GLU A 74 0.07 -31.09 -12.23
C GLU A 74 1.59 -31.25 -12.29
N GLY A 75 2.32 -30.83 -11.25
CA GLY A 75 3.78 -30.91 -11.20
C GLY A 75 4.50 -29.83 -12.01
N LEU A 76 3.80 -28.79 -12.49
CA LEU A 76 4.41 -27.74 -13.29
C LEU A 76 5.12 -26.72 -12.39
N VAL A 77 6.38 -26.44 -12.67
CA VAL A 77 7.14 -25.36 -12.03
C VAL A 77 7.37 -24.26 -13.08
N PRO A 78 7.14 -22.98 -12.75
CA PRO A 78 7.49 -21.90 -13.67
C PRO A 78 9.01 -21.88 -13.89
N GLU A 79 9.42 -21.82 -15.16
CA GLU A 79 10.82 -21.64 -15.56
C GLU A 79 11.33 -20.26 -15.14
N GLN A 80 10.44 -19.26 -15.17
CA GLN A 80 10.77 -17.90 -14.80
C GLN A 80 9.63 -17.24 -14.06
N ILE A 81 9.98 -16.58 -12.95
CA ILE A 81 9.11 -15.71 -12.17
C ILE A 81 9.69 -14.30 -12.21
N GLN A 82 8.88 -13.33 -12.61
CA GLN A 82 9.28 -11.92 -12.65
C GLN A 82 8.22 -11.09 -11.96
N LEU A 83 8.60 -10.42 -10.90
CA LEU A 83 7.86 -9.30 -10.35
C LEU A 83 8.41 -8.03 -11.00
N LEU A 84 7.56 -7.34 -11.78
CA LEU A 84 7.94 -6.14 -12.53
C LEU A 84 7.72 -4.88 -11.70
N ASP A 85 8.36 -3.77 -12.06
CA ASP A 85 8.12 -2.47 -11.44
C ASP A 85 6.67 -2.03 -11.70
N GLY A 86 5.82 -2.25 -10.70
CA GLY A 86 4.35 -2.14 -10.77
C GLY A 86 3.68 -3.35 -10.09
N PRO A 87 2.34 -3.36 -9.94
CA PRO A 87 1.63 -4.47 -9.31
C PRO A 87 1.47 -5.65 -10.30
N LEU A 88 2.51 -6.03 -11.04
CA LEU A 88 2.47 -7.07 -12.08
C LEU A 88 3.45 -8.21 -11.78
N LEU A 89 2.90 -9.41 -11.60
CA LEU A 89 3.64 -10.66 -11.52
C LEU A 89 3.52 -11.42 -12.83
N ARG A 90 4.63 -11.92 -13.36
CA ARG A 90 4.66 -12.77 -14.55
C ARG A 90 5.27 -14.12 -14.25
N TYR A 91 4.54 -15.18 -14.59
CA TYR A 91 5.04 -16.55 -14.62
C TYR A 91 5.21 -17.01 -16.06
N ARG A 92 6.35 -17.63 -16.37
CA ARG A 92 6.59 -18.30 -17.63
C ARG A 92 6.74 -19.79 -17.40
N TYR A 93 5.94 -20.58 -18.10
CA TYR A 93 5.96 -22.03 -18.04
C TYR A 93 6.47 -22.62 -19.35
N ARG A 94 7.28 -23.67 -19.24
CA ARG A 94 7.53 -24.62 -20.31
C ARG A 94 6.64 -25.84 -20.06
N LEU A 95 5.70 -26.12 -20.96
CA LEU A 95 4.80 -27.26 -20.79
C LEU A 95 5.49 -28.55 -21.25
N PRO A 96 5.21 -29.69 -20.58
CA PRO A 96 5.71 -30.99 -21.01
C PRO A 96 5.03 -31.45 -22.30
N THR A 97 5.67 -32.36 -23.02
CA THR A 97 5.13 -32.97 -24.24
C THR A 97 3.76 -33.59 -23.99
N GLY A 98 2.82 -33.35 -24.90
CA GLY A 98 1.43 -33.79 -24.79
C GLY A 98 0.50 -32.80 -24.06
N MET A 99 1.04 -31.72 -23.47
CA MET A 99 0.24 -30.66 -22.86
C MET A 99 0.24 -29.39 -23.74
N ALA A 100 -0.92 -29.06 -24.31
CA ALA A 100 -1.06 -27.90 -25.21
C ALA A 100 -1.39 -26.58 -24.49
N ARG A 101 -1.96 -26.65 -23.27
CA ARG A 101 -2.45 -25.48 -22.52
C ARG A 101 -2.18 -25.64 -21.04
N LEU A 102 -1.97 -24.51 -20.36
CA LEU A 102 -1.86 -24.48 -18.91
C LEU A 102 -3.23 -24.80 -18.28
N PRO A 103 -3.33 -25.71 -17.29
CA PRO A 103 -4.57 -25.98 -16.56
C PRO A 103 -5.01 -24.76 -15.74
N LEU A 104 -6.17 -24.19 -16.09
CA LEU A 104 -6.69 -22.92 -15.57
C LEU A 104 -8.18 -23.02 -15.17
N ASP A 105 -8.63 -24.16 -14.63
CA ASP A 105 -10.06 -24.37 -14.31
C ASP A 105 -10.59 -23.36 -13.27
N ASN A 106 -9.78 -23.00 -12.27
CA ASN A 106 -10.07 -21.90 -11.34
C ASN A 106 -8.79 -21.10 -11.04
N PRO A 107 -8.44 -20.13 -11.89
CA PRO A 107 -7.16 -19.44 -11.80
C PRO A 107 -7.12 -18.47 -10.62
N CYS A 108 -8.25 -17.88 -10.23
CA CYS A 108 -8.35 -17.01 -9.06
C CYS A 108 -8.03 -17.77 -7.76
N LEU A 109 -8.54 -18.99 -7.62
CA LEU A 109 -8.25 -19.82 -6.45
C LEU A 109 -6.82 -20.37 -6.50
N ARG A 110 -6.37 -20.83 -7.67
CA ARG A 110 -5.02 -21.38 -7.84
C ARG A 110 -3.92 -20.39 -7.47
N TYR A 111 -4.09 -19.12 -7.85
CA TYR A 111 -3.11 -18.06 -7.60
C TYR A 111 -3.61 -17.05 -6.57
N GLU A 112 -4.44 -17.51 -5.64
CA GLU A 112 -5.07 -16.66 -4.64
C GLU A 112 -4.04 -15.96 -3.77
N PHE A 113 -2.97 -16.66 -3.39
CA PHE A 113 -1.90 -16.08 -2.58
C PHE A 113 -1.26 -14.91 -3.33
N GLU A 114 -0.79 -15.10 -4.56
CA GLU A 114 -0.15 -14.07 -5.36
C GLU A 114 -1.10 -12.87 -5.56
N LEU A 115 -2.33 -13.13 -6.00
CA LEU A 115 -3.30 -12.09 -6.32
C LEU A 115 -3.69 -11.26 -5.09
N ARG A 116 -3.83 -11.89 -3.91
CA ARG A 116 -4.08 -11.15 -2.66
C ARG A 116 -2.91 -10.25 -2.25
N HIS A 117 -1.68 -10.65 -2.54
CA HIS A 117 -0.48 -9.92 -2.13
C HIS A 117 0.03 -8.92 -3.17
N LEU A 118 -0.48 -8.94 -4.41
CA LEU A 118 -0.19 -7.93 -5.43
C LEU A 118 -0.98 -6.62 -5.23
N GLY A 119 -1.91 -6.59 -4.28
CA GLY A 119 -2.77 -5.43 -4.01
C GLY A 119 -3.89 -5.25 -5.02
N ARG A 120 -4.72 -4.21 -4.83
CA ARG A 120 -5.97 -3.99 -5.59
C ARG A 120 -5.77 -3.80 -7.10
N LEU A 121 -4.63 -3.26 -7.51
CA LEU A 121 -4.26 -3.07 -8.92
C LEU A 121 -3.41 -4.24 -9.45
N GLY A 122 -3.29 -5.30 -8.65
CA GLY A 122 -2.54 -6.51 -8.93
C GLY A 122 -2.94 -7.17 -10.24
N GLN A 123 -1.92 -7.59 -11.00
CA GLN A 123 -2.07 -8.33 -12.24
C GLN A 123 -1.14 -9.54 -12.20
N LEU A 124 -1.67 -10.69 -12.62
CA LEU A 124 -0.90 -11.90 -12.81
C LEU A 124 -0.95 -12.29 -14.29
N ASP A 125 0.22 -12.39 -14.90
CA ASP A 125 0.43 -12.67 -16.31
C ASP A 125 1.08 -14.04 -16.47
N LEU A 126 0.27 -15.02 -16.87
CA LEU A 126 0.69 -16.39 -17.10
C LEU A 126 1.02 -16.53 -18.58
N VAL A 127 2.26 -16.90 -18.88
CA VAL A 127 2.71 -17.20 -20.24
C VAL A 127 3.19 -18.63 -20.26
N TRP A 128 2.86 -19.38 -21.31
CA TRP A 128 3.35 -20.74 -21.45
C TRP A 128 3.75 -21.04 -22.90
N GLN A 129 4.72 -21.94 -23.03
CA GLN A 129 5.17 -22.49 -24.30
C GLN A 129 5.08 -24.02 -24.25
N ALA A 130 4.28 -24.58 -25.15
CA ALA A 130 4.25 -25.99 -25.52
C ALA A 130 5.10 -26.21 -26.79
N ASP A 131 5.14 -27.45 -27.28
CA ASP A 131 5.95 -27.83 -28.45
C ASP A 131 5.63 -27.00 -29.70
N ASP A 132 4.34 -26.87 -30.04
CA ASP A 132 3.89 -26.16 -31.25
C ASP A 132 3.03 -24.92 -30.97
N HIS A 133 2.79 -24.61 -29.70
CA HIS A 133 1.84 -23.58 -29.29
C HIS A 133 2.41 -22.74 -28.15
N GLN A 134 2.09 -21.45 -28.18
CA GLN A 134 2.28 -20.58 -27.04
C GLN A 134 0.93 -20.02 -26.61
N GLY A 135 0.80 -19.74 -25.34
CA GLY A 135 -0.40 -19.12 -24.80
C GLY A 135 -0.09 -18.13 -23.71
N ARG A 136 -1.08 -17.30 -23.43
CA ARG A 136 -1.02 -16.27 -22.42
C ARG A 136 -2.38 -16.13 -21.78
N HIS A 137 -2.40 -15.91 -20.48
CA HIS A 137 -3.58 -15.60 -19.72
C HIS A 137 -3.26 -14.52 -18.69
N ARG A 138 -4.08 -13.48 -18.63
CA ARG A 138 -3.92 -12.39 -17.67
C ARG A 138 -5.09 -12.38 -16.71
N LEU A 139 -4.77 -12.32 -15.43
CA LEU A 139 -5.70 -12.22 -14.32
C LEU A 139 -5.53 -10.86 -13.68
N TYR A 140 -6.64 -10.20 -13.39
CA TYR A 140 -6.65 -8.99 -12.60
C TYR A 140 -7.17 -9.33 -11.21
N GLN A 141 -6.52 -8.79 -10.18
CA GLN A 141 -6.94 -8.99 -8.79
C GLN A 141 -8.41 -8.60 -8.60
N ALA A 142 -8.84 -7.52 -9.25
CA ALA A 142 -10.19 -6.99 -9.18
C ALA A 142 -11.27 -7.93 -9.77
N ASP A 143 -10.88 -8.85 -10.66
CA ASP A 143 -11.80 -9.82 -11.27
C ASP A 143 -12.03 -11.04 -10.37
N CYS A 144 -11.16 -11.25 -9.38
CA CYS A 144 -11.23 -12.38 -8.47
C CYS A 144 -11.97 -12.02 -7.19
N ARG A 145 -13.01 -12.79 -6.86
CA ARG A 145 -13.73 -12.68 -5.59
C ARG A 145 -13.11 -13.62 -4.57
N PHE A 146 -12.53 -13.02 -3.54
CA PHE A 146 -11.84 -13.74 -2.49
C PHE A 146 -12.68 -13.78 -1.21
N SER A 147 -12.81 -14.96 -0.60
CA SER A 147 -13.49 -15.12 0.69
C SER A 147 -12.69 -14.47 1.82
N ALA A 148 -13.36 -13.85 2.79
CA ALA A 148 -12.68 -13.36 3.99
C ALA A 148 -12.22 -14.51 4.91
N MET A 149 -12.78 -15.72 4.75
CA MET A 149 -12.53 -16.88 5.63
C MET A 149 -11.23 -17.62 5.32
N GLY A 150 -10.54 -17.27 4.23
CA GLY A 150 -9.26 -17.87 3.83
C GLY A 150 -9.32 -18.61 2.48
N PRO A 151 -8.18 -19.15 2.02
CA PRO A 151 -8.05 -19.72 0.70
C PRO A 151 -8.88 -20.98 0.50
N GLY A 152 -9.60 -21.05 -0.62
CA GLY A 152 -10.45 -22.20 -0.97
C GLY A 152 -11.72 -22.39 -0.16
N LEU A 153 -12.02 -21.48 0.77
CA LEU A 153 -13.22 -21.52 1.60
C LEU A 153 -14.25 -20.51 1.05
N GLN A 154 -14.99 -20.92 0.02
CA GLN A 154 -16.14 -20.16 -0.51
C GLN A 154 -17.44 -20.60 0.17
#